data_AF-U2QXG3-F1
#
_entry.id   AF-U2QXG3-F1
#
_cell.length_a   1.000
_cell.length_b   1.000
_cell.length_c   1.000
_cell.angle_alpha   90.00
_cell.angle_beta   90.00
_cell.angle_gamma   90.00
#
_symmetry.space_group_name_H-M   'P 1'
#
loop_
_entity.id
_entity.type
_entity.pdbx_description
1 polymer ?
#
loop_
_entity_poly.entity_id
_entity_poly.type
_entity_poly.pdbx_seq_one_letter_code
_entity_poly.pdbx_strand_id
1 'polypeptide(L)'
;MRGVNVNMFYDDLNTEEQVSYLIKPILQVLQEAGGQLERSEIRDRISELDEHIAEFEQKLYTSNKTGNQYKKFDFKFNFAIKELSYVGLISYVKFNPKITLTQDGANVDLTDFDVKTEVRDKARSYWEEHSTKNKSKNKPVETLEV
;
A
#
# COMPACT_ATOMS: atom_id res chain seq x y z
N MET A 1 -18.03 24.74 15.38
CA MET A 1 -18.07 24.44 13.94
C MET A 1 -17.85 22.93 13.80
N ARG A 2 -18.89 22.15 13.46
CA ARG A 2 -18.68 20.74 13.09
C ARG A 2 -18.03 20.77 11.72
N GLY A 3 -16.76 20.36 11.64
CA GLY A 3 -16.08 20.22 10.37
C GLY A 3 -16.92 19.32 9.47
N VAL A 4 -17.22 19.80 8.27
CA VAL A 4 -17.81 18.97 7.23
C VAL A 4 -16.78 17.85 7.01
N ASN A 5 -17.11 16.62 7.39
CA ASN A 5 -16.33 15.46 6.97
C ASN A 5 -16.55 15.36 5.46
N VAL A 6 -15.67 15.98 4.68
CA VAL A 6 -15.65 15.77 3.24
C VAL A 6 -15.27 14.30 3.05
N ASN A 7 -16.24 13.52 2.58
CA ASN A 7 -16.01 12.15 2.18
C ASN A 7 -15.12 12.20 0.93
N MET A 8 -13.92 11.63 1.03
CA MET A 8 -12.98 11.61 -0.10
C MET A 8 -13.23 10.37 -0.94
N PHE A 9 -12.82 10.40 -2.21
CA PHE A 9 -12.93 9.26 -3.13
C PHE A 9 -12.43 7.95 -2.51
N TYR A 10 -11.29 7.98 -1.83
CA TYR A 10 -10.70 6.81 -1.17
C TYR A 10 -11.50 6.27 0.03
N ASP A 11 -12.41 7.06 0.61
CA ASP A 11 -13.26 6.57 1.71
C ASP A 11 -14.39 5.68 1.23
N ASP A 12 -14.82 5.83 -0.03
CA ASP A 12 -15.83 4.99 -0.67
C ASP A 12 -15.27 3.63 -1.13
N LEU A 13 -13.94 3.54 -1.27
CA LEU A 13 -13.24 2.32 -1.64
C LEU A 13 -13.03 1.39 -0.44
N ASN A 14 -13.23 0.10 -0.69
CA ASN A 14 -12.87 -0.94 0.28
C ASN A 14 -11.34 -1.07 0.42
N THR A 15 -10.88 -1.83 1.42
CA THR A 15 -9.44 -1.92 1.72
C THR A 15 -8.60 -2.45 0.55
N GLU A 16 -9.11 -3.38 -0.24
CA GLU A 16 -8.39 -3.96 -1.37
C GLU A 16 -8.36 -3.01 -2.56
N GLU A 17 -9.47 -2.30 -2.82
CA GLU A 17 -9.56 -1.28 -3.87
C GLU A 17 -8.59 -0.13 -3.60
N GLN A 18 -8.52 0.35 -2.34
CA GLN A 18 -7.57 1.39 -1.94
C GLN A 18 -6.11 0.99 -2.21
N VAL A 19 -5.74 -0.29 -2.00
CA VAL A 19 -4.40 -0.79 -2.31
C VAL A 19 -4.22 -0.92 -3.83
N SER A 20 -5.20 -1.52 -4.51
CA SER A 20 -5.16 -1.79 -5.95
C SER A 20 -5.00 -0.51 -6.77
N TYR A 21 -5.66 0.58 -6.35
CA TYR A 21 -5.58 1.88 -7.01
C TYR A 21 -4.15 2.45 -7.02
N LEU A 22 -3.33 2.12 -6.03
CA LEU A 22 -1.94 2.59 -5.93
C LEU A 22 -0.96 1.78 -6.78
N ILE A 23 -1.30 0.57 -7.22
CA ILE A 23 -0.37 -0.37 -7.86
C ILE A 23 0.13 0.16 -9.21
N LYS A 24 -0.79 0.54 -10.12
CA LYS A 24 -0.41 1.05 -11.45
C LYS A 24 0.39 2.35 -11.36
N PRO A 25 -0.03 3.39 -10.60
CA PRO A 25 0.75 4.62 -10.45
C PRO A 25 2.18 4.36 -9.95
N ILE A 26 2.36 3.43 -8.99
CA ILE A 26 3.70 3.10 -8.48
C ILE A 26 4.59 2.49 -9.58
N LEU A 27 4.06 1.55 -10.36
CA LEU A 27 4.81 0.96 -11.48
C LEU A 27 5.12 2.00 -12.55
N GLN A 28 4.17 2.87 -12.86
CA GLN A 28 4.32 3.95 -13.83
C GLN A 28 5.48 4.89 -13.47
N VAL A 29 5.46 5.47 -12.27
CA VAL A 29 6.50 6.43 -11.86
C VAL A 29 7.88 5.78 -11.76
N LEU A 30 7.93 4.49 -11.42
CA LEU A 30 9.17 3.72 -11.44
C LEU A 30 9.68 3.54 -12.87
N GLN A 31 8.82 3.16 -13.83
CA GLN A 31 9.19 3.00 -15.24
C GLN A 31 9.68 4.33 -15.84
N GLU A 32 8.96 5.43 -15.60
CA GLU A 32 9.31 6.78 -16.05
C GLU A 32 10.64 7.27 -15.47
N ALA A 33 11.01 6.83 -14.27
CA ALA A 33 12.27 7.17 -13.61
C ALA A 33 13.47 6.31 -14.03
N GLY A 34 13.30 5.38 -14.98
CA GLY A 34 14.36 4.42 -15.34
C GLY A 34 14.49 3.24 -14.38
N GLY A 35 13.45 2.96 -13.59
CA GLY A 35 13.28 1.74 -12.81
C GLY A 35 13.70 1.81 -11.35
N GLN A 36 14.15 2.95 -10.83
CA GLN A 36 14.52 3.09 -9.42
C GLN A 36 14.15 4.47 -8.86
N LEU A 37 13.52 4.47 -7.69
CA LEU A 37 13.16 5.69 -6.94
C LEU A 37 13.24 5.44 -5.43
N GLU A 38 13.39 6.52 -4.65
CA GLU A 38 13.14 6.48 -3.21
C GLU A 38 11.64 6.45 -2.89
N ARG A 39 11.29 5.91 -1.72
CA ARG A 39 9.89 5.83 -1.25
C ARG A 39 9.19 7.19 -1.23
N SER A 40 9.89 8.24 -0.82
CA SER A 40 9.39 9.62 -0.83
C SER A 40 9.12 10.09 -2.24
N GLU A 41 10.05 9.87 -3.18
CA GLU A 41 9.87 10.27 -4.57
C GLU A 41 8.69 9.55 -5.23
N ILE A 42 8.51 8.25 -4.94
CA ILE A 42 7.33 7.51 -5.44
C ILE A 42 6.06 8.15 -4.89
N ARG A 43 6.00 8.41 -3.58
CA ARG A 43 4.85 9.07 -2.93
C ARG A 43 4.54 10.40 -3.60
N ASP A 44 5.53 11.26 -3.76
CA ASP A 44 5.35 12.59 -4.31
C ASP A 44 4.85 12.51 -5.76
N ARG A 45 5.48 11.68 -6.59
CA ARG A 45 5.09 11.53 -8.00
C ARG A 45 3.70 10.91 -8.19
N ILE A 46 3.32 9.89 -7.42
CA ILE A 46 1.96 9.32 -7.56
C ILE A 46 0.88 10.28 -7.07
N SER A 47 1.20 11.18 -6.12
CA SER A 47 0.32 12.27 -5.73
C SER A 47 0.24 13.37 -6.78
N GLU A 48 1.34 13.66 -7.50
CA GLU A 48 1.33 14.60 -8.63
C GLU A 48 0.55 14.06 -9.84
N LEU A 49 0.52 12.73 -10.03
CA LEU A 49 -0.20 12.08 -11.13
C LEU A 49 -1.72 12.06 -10.96
N ASP A 50 -2.22 12.05 -9.72
CA ASP A 50 -3.65 11.84 -9.44
C ASP A 50 -4.10 12.62 -8.19
N GLU A 51 -5.08 13.51 -8.39
CA GLU A 51 -5.64 14.35 -7.33
C GLU A 51 -6.27 13.54 -6.19
N HIS A 52 -6.90 12.39 -6.48
CA HIS A 52 -7.47 11.54 -5.46
C HIS A 52 -6.38 10.88 -4.60
N ILE A 53 -5.23 10.55 -5.20
CA ILE A 53 -4.07 10.05 -4.48
C ILE A 53 -3.47 11.16 -3.61
N ALA A 54 -3.36 12.40 -4.13
CA ALA A 54 -2.91 13.54 -3.34
C ALA A 54 -3.81 13.82 -2.13
N GLU A 55 -5.13 13.85 -2.32
CA GLU A 55 -6.09 14.03 -1.23
C GLU A 55 -5.98 12.92 -0.18
N PHE A 56 -5.89 11.66 -0.64
CA PHE A 56 -5.76 10.51 0.24
C PHE A 56 -4.43 10.51 1.02
N GLU A 57 -3.35 10.91 0.35
CA GLU A 57 -2.03 11.08 0.94
C GLU A 57 -2.08 12.10 2.08
N GLN A 58 -2.75 13.25 1.89
CA GLN A 58 -2.76 14.33 2.87
C GLN A 58 -3.68 14.06 4.07
N LYS A 59 -4.71 13.22 3.91
CA LYS A 59 -5.73 13.00 4.95
C LYS A 59 -5.20 12.32 6.21
N LEU A 60 -5.52 12.94 7.35
CA LEU A 60 -5.39 12.36 8.68
C LEU A 60 -6.71 11.75 9.14
N TYR A 61 -6.63 10.55 9.70
CA TYR A 61 -7.76 9.82 10.26
C TYR A 61 -7.59 9.72 11.78
N THR A 62 -8.70 9.69 12.51
CA THR A 62 -8.68 9.51 13.97
C THR A 62 -9.10 8.09 14.33
N SER A 63 -8.31 7.42 15.18
CA SER A 63 -8.63 6.07 15.65
C SER A 63 -9.82 6.10 16.61
N ASN A 64 -10.90 5.38 16.30
CA ASN A 64 -12.02 5.22 17.22
C ASN A 64 -11.64 4.50 18.53
N LYS A 65 -10.57 3.68 18.51
CA LYS A 65 -10.11 2.91 19.67
C LYS A 65 -9.24 3.72 20.62
N THR A 66 -8.34 4.53 20.08
CA THR A 66 -7.29 5.19 20.86
C THR A 66 -7.37 6.72 20.84
N GLY A 67 -8.19 7.31 19.96
CA GLY A 67 -8.24 8.75 19.72
C GLY A 67 -7.04 9.31 18.95
N ASN A 68 -6.01 8.50 18.68
CA ASN A 68 -4.80 8.95 18.00
C ASN A 68 -5.04 9.18 16.50
N GLN A 69 -4.39 10.21 15.97
CA GLN A 69 -4.36 10.44 14.52
C GLN A 69 -3.39 9.47 13.83
N TYR A 70 -3.75 9.07 12.62
CA TYR A 70 -2.94 8.20 11.76
C TYR A 70 -3.17 8.54 10.29
N LYS A 71 -2.20 8.22 9.43
CA LYS A 71 -2.30 8.41 7.98
C LYS A 71 -2.59 7.06 7.32
N LYS A 72 -3.82 6.87 6.84
CA LYS A 72 -4.27 5.61 6.22
C LYS A 72 -3.46 5.30 4.95
N PHE A 73 -3.11 6.32 4.18
CA PHE A 73 -2.26 6.23 3.00
C PHE A 73 -0.97 5.45 3.26
N ASP A 74 -0.25 5.75 4.35
CA ASP A 74 1.03 5.09 4.67
C ASP A 74 0.86 3.56 4.76
N PHE A 75 -0.25 3.07 5.31
CA PHE A 75 -0.53 1.64 5.38
C PHE A 75 -0.83 1.05 3.99
N LYS A 76 -1.66 1.72 3.19
CA LYS A 76 -2.04 1.23 1.86
C LYS A 76 -0.87 1.25 0.89
N PHE A 77 -0.07 2.32 0.91
CA PHE A 77 1.18 2.41 0.17
C PHE A 77 2.15 1.30 0.57
N ASN A 78 2.34 1.06 1.88
CA ASN A 78 3.18 -0.04 2.36
C ASN A 78 2.67 -1.42 1.90
N PHE A 79 1.35 -1.62 1.81
CA PHE A 79 0.77 -2.87 1.32
C PHE A 79 0.99 -3.03 -0.19
N ALA A 80 0.78 -1.97 -0.97
CA ALA A 80 1.04 -1.98 -2.41
C ALA A 80 2.49 -2.38 -2.72
N ILE A 81 3.47 -1.78 -2.02
CA ILE A 81 4.89 -2.15 -2.15
C ILE A 81 5.14 -3.62 -1.78
N LYS A 82 4.53 -4.12 -0.70
CA LYS A 82 4.71 -5.53 -0.30
C LYS A 82 4.14 -6.49 -1.33
N GLU A 83 2.99 -6.19 -1.91
CA GLU A 83 2.35 -7.03 -2.91
C GLU A 83 3.14 -7.06 -4.20
N LEU A 84 3.55 -5.89 -4.71
CA LEU A 84 4.43 -5.77 -5.88
C LEU A 84 5.74 -6.54 -5.68
N SER A 85 6.32 -6.48 -4.47
CA SER A 85 7.54 -7.21 -4.16
C SER A 85 7.30 -8.71 -4.08
N TYR A 86 6.17 -9.13 -3.52
CA TYR A 86 5.81 -10.54 -3.39
C TYR A 86 5.58 -11.19 -4.76
N VAL A 87 4.95 -10.49 -5.70
CA VAL A 87 4.76 -10.97 -7.08
C VAL A 87 5.99 -10.76 -7.97
N GLY A 88 7.09 -10.27 -7.42
CA GLY A 88 8.37 -10.16 -8.12
C GLY A 88 8.46 -9.02 -9.13
N LEU A 89 7.57 -8.02 -9.09
CA LEU A 89 7.63 -6.85 -9.99
C LEU A 89 8.58 -5.76 -9.48
N ILE A 90 8.80 -5.71 -8.17
CA ILE A 90 9.79 -4.83 -7.56
C ILE A 90 10.67 -5.58 -6.57
N SER A 91 11.80 -4.98 -6.24
CA SER A 91 12.64 -5.36 -5.11
C SER A 91 12.83 -4.16 -4.19
N TYR A 92 12.87 -4.42 -2.89
CA TYR A 92 13.28 -3.44 -1.89
C TYR A 92 14.02 -4.14 -0.76
N VAL A 93 14.97 -3.42 -0.15
CA VAL A 93 15.71 -3.91 1.01
C VAL A 93 15.17 -3.19 2.25
N LYS A 94 14.96 -3.93 3.33
CA LYS A 94 14.51 -3.33 4.59
C LYS A 94 15.48 -2.23 5.03
N PHE A 95 14.94 -1.09 5.48
CA PHE A 95 15.69 0.11 5.86
C PHE A 95 16.38 0.87 4.72
N ASN A 96 16.35 0.35 3.48
CA ASN A 96 16.76 1.10 2.31
C ASN A 96 15.54 1.90 1.77
N PRO A 97 15.67 3.22 1.56
CA PRO A 97 14.60 4.01 0.98
C PRO A 97 14.36 3.68 -0.50
N LYS A 98 15.29 3.03 -1.20
CA LYS A 98 15.18 2.73 -2.63
C LYS A 98 14.31 1.51 -2.91
N ILE A 99 13.45 1.66 -3.91
CA ILE A 99 12.68 0.60 -4.54
C ILE A 99 13.11 0.52 -6.01
N THR A 100 13.23 -0.70 -6.52
CA THR A 100 13.73 -0.95 -7.89
C THR A 100 12.84 -1.95 -8.61
N LEU A 101 12.47 -1.66 -9.85
CA LEU A 101 11.79 -2.62 -10.73
C LEU A 101 12.69 -3.83 -10.95
N THR A 102 12.08 -5.01 -10.97
CA THR A 102 12.73 -6.20 -11.53
C THR A 102 12.66 -6.15 -13.06
N GLN A 103 13.30 -7.12 -13.73
CA GLN A 103 13.13 -7.26 -15.17
C GLN A 103 11.65 -7.43 -15.55
N ASP A 104 10.90 -8.24 -14.80
CA ASP A 104 9.47 -8.48 -15.03
C ASP A 104 8.67 -7.20 -14.82
N GLY A 105 8.94 -6.45 -13.75
CA GLY A 105 8.30 -5.14 -13.50
C GLY A 105 8.58 -4.11 -14.58
N ALA A 106 9.80 -4.07 -15.11
CA ALA A 106 10.18 -3.16 -16.18
C ALA A 106 9.46 -3.48 -17.51
N ASN A 107 9.09 -4.75 -17.74
CA ASN A 107 8.40 -5.18 -18.95
C ASN A 107 6.86 -5.17 -18.83
N VAL A 108 6.31 -4.74 -17.70
CA VAL A 108 4.85 -4.64 -17.54
C VAL A 108 4.29 -3.60 -18.52
N ASP A 109 3.34 -4.01 -19.36
CA ASP A 109 2.51 -3.09 -20.13
C ASP A 109 1.33 -2.62 -19.28
N LEU A 110 1.38 -1.37 -18.84
CA LEU A 110 0.38 -0.79 -17.94
C LEU A 110 -1.00 -0.60 -18.58
N THR A 111 -1.11 -0.61 -19.92
CA THR A 111 -2.38 -0.42 -20.63
C THR A 111 -3.33 -1.59 -20.36
N ASP A 112 -2.83 -2.82 -20.53
CA ASP A 112 -3.59 -4.06 -20.35
C ASP A 112 -3.37 -4.73 -18.99
N PHE A 113 -2.55 -4.13 -18.11
CA PHE A 113 -2.25 -4.71 -16.81
C PHE A 113 -3.50 -4.81 -15.90
N ASP A 114 -3.92 -6.02 -15.57
CA ASP A 114 -5.00 -6.26 -14.60
C ASP A 114 -4.41 -6.46 -13.20
N VAL A 115 -4.49 -5.41 -12.37
CA VAL A 115 -3.99 -5.42 -10.99
C VAL A 115 -4.59 -6.55 -10.15
N LYS A 116 -5.86 -6.92 -10.40
CA LYS A 116 -6.52 -7.93 -9.60
C LYS A 116 -5.88 -9.30 -9.83
N THR A 117 -5.77 -9.71 -11.09
CA THR A 117 -5.27 -11.04 -11.44
C THR A 117 -3.75 -11.12 -11.39
N GLU A 118 -3.06 -10.04 -11.77
CA GLU A 118 -1.59 -10.03 -11.84
C GLU A 118 -0.91 -9.79 -10.50
N VAL A 119 -1.58 -9.10 -9.56
CA VAL A 119 -1.00 -8.76 -8.25
C VAL A 119 -1.83 -9.28 -7.09
N ARG A 120 -3.09 -8.84 -6.96
CA ARG A 120 -3.92 -9.08 -5.77
C ARG A 120 -4.17 -10.56 -5.49
N ASP A 121 -4.63 -11.29 -6.50
CA ASP A 121 -4.97 -12.71 -6.39
C ASP A 121 -3.73 -13.55 -6.03
N LYS A 122 -2.58 -13.22 -6.64
CA LYS A 122 -1.29 -13.89 -6.35
C LYS A 122 -0.80 -13.55 -4.94
N ALA A 123 -0.94 -12.30 -4.50
CA ALA A 123 -0.50 -11.85 -3.17
C ALA A 123 -1.42 -12.30 -2.01
N ARG A 124 -2.57 -12.92 -2.29
CA ARG A 124 -3.47 -13.42 -1.24
C ARG A 124 -2.78 -14.40 -0.29
N SER A 125 -1.97 -15.33 -0.83
CA SER A 125 -1.23 -16.31 -0.03
C SER A 125 -0.25 -15.64 0.94
N TYR A 126 0.40 -14.54 0.53
CA TYR A 126 1.27 -13.75 1.42
C TYR A 126 0.51 -13.26 2.66
N TRP A 127 -0.69 -12.72 2.48
CA TRP A 127 -1.50 -12.17 3.57
C TRP A 127 -2.08 -13.25 4.49
N GLU A 128 -2.48 -14.39 3.94
CA GLU A 128 -2.97 -15.53 4.73
C GLU A 128 -1.88 -16.09 5.67
N GLU A 129 -0.66 -16.27 5.15
CA GLU A 129 0.49 -16.72 5.94
C GLU A 129 0.88 -15.73 7.05
N HIS A 130 0.79 -14.42 6.78
CA HIS A 130 1.16 -13.41 7.76
C HIS A 130 0.04 -13.15 8.79
N SER A 131 -1.22 -13.28 8.40
CA SER A 131 -2.38 -13.14 9.30
C SER A 131 -2.42 -14.24 10.37
N THR A 132 -2.15 -15.50 9.99
CA THR A 132 -2.09 -16.64 10.94
C THR A 132 -0.95 -16.49 11.95
N LYS A 133 0.22 -16.00 11.52
CA LYS A 133 1.36 -15.69 12.39
C LYS A 133 1.07 -14.53 13.35
N ASN A 134 0.31 -13.52 12.93
CA ASN A 134 -0.06 -12.41 13.82
C ASN A 134 -1.13 -12.81 14.83
N LYS A 135 -2.11 -13.65 14.46
CA LYS A 135 -3.12 -14.19 15.40
C LYS A 135 -2.50 -15.09 16.47
N SER A 136 -1.48 -15.88 16.13
CA SER A 136 -0.79 -16.74 17.11
C SER A 136 0.08 -15.94 18.09
N LYS A 137 0.66 -14.80 17.68
CA LYS A 137 1.43 -13.91 18.56
C LYS A 137 0.57 -13.06 19.51
N ASN A 138 -0.70 -12.85 19.19
CA ASN A 138 -1.63 -12.03 19.97
C ASN A 138 -2.57 -12.85 20.87
N LYS A 139 -2.28 -14.13 21.15
CA LYS A 139 -2.99 -14.85 22.21
C LYS A 139 -2.73 -14.16 23.55
N PRO A 140 -3.76 -13.83 24.35
CA PRO A 140 -3.55 -13.29 25.68
C PRO A 140 -2.75 -14.30 26.50
N VAL A 141 -1.72 -13.84 27.20
CA VAL A 141 -1.08 -14.62 28.26
C VAL A 141 -2.15 -14.82 29.32
N GLU A 142 -2.67 -16.05 29.42
CA GLU A 142 -3.57 -16.47 30.49
C GLU A 142 -2.73 -16.44 31.77
N THR A 143 -2.95 -15.42 32.61
CA THR A 143 -2.35 -15.33 33.93
C THR A 143 -2.91 -16.48 34.76
N LEU A 144 -2.10 -17.52 34.96
CA LEU A 144 -2.34 -18.55 35.95
C LEU A 144 -2.25 -17.90 37.33
N GLU A 145 -3.40 -17.66 37.96
CA GLU A 145 -3.48 -17.42 39.39
C GLU A 145 -3.07 -18.73 40.09
N VAL A 146 -1.99 -18.67 40.87
CA VAL A 146 -1.53 -19.69 41.82
C VAL A 146 -1.98 -19.33 43.22
#